data_AF-A0AAU7Q3J5-F1
#
_entry.id   AF-A0AAU7Q3J5-F1
#
_cell.length_a   1.000
_cell.length_b   1.000
_cell.length_c   1.000
_cell.angle_alpha   90.00
_cell.angle_beta   90.00
_cell.angle_gamma   90.00
#
_symmetry.space_group_name_H-M   'P 1'
#
loop_
_entity.id
_entity.type
_entity.pdbx_description
1 polymer ?
#
loop_
_entity_poly.entity_id
_entity_poly.type
_entity_poly.pdbx_seq_one_letter_code
_entity_poly.pdbx_strand_id
1 'polypeptide(L)'
;MNLMVCGQPLNEIIKSLSNQDDGKFESSKLLELLESNLKQSAREIIETQVKKVVNEHCKIGKNIGKELLDGMLKDKLLPSINECMKKLRWDEKGAAAITDSVLQDFRGRNNSSNDLVREVTVKELTQGRMNCFSNKIQGLQLALSIRDKFLSPDQKMCSKIPGEKNEYQLTEKAKKPSSSMSHTNSTLLSMKQAATSK
;
A
#
# COMPACT_ATOMS: atom_id res chain seq x y z
N MET A 1 -9.41 -7.47 -0.52
CA MET A 1 -8.06 -6.91 -0.72
C MET A 1 -7.53 -7.58 -1.98
N ASN A 2 -7.38 -6.85 -3.08
CA ASN A 2 -7.08 -7.45 -4.39
C ASN A 2 -5.67 -8.08 -4.39
N LEU A 3 -5.57 -9.26 -5.01
CA LEU A 3 -4.33 -10.03 -5.23
C LEU A 3 -3.19 -9.23 -5.89
N MET A 4 -3.51 -8.08 -6.50
CA MET A 4 -2.56 -7.17 -7.14
C MET A 4 -1.51 -6.59 -6.16
N VAL A 5 -1.82 -6.53 -4.86
CA VAL A 5 -0.88 -6.03 -3.82
C VAL A 5 0.24 -7.04 -3.53
N CYS A 6 0.08 -8.33 -3.86
CA CYS A 6 1.08 -9.35 -3.50
C CYS A 6 2.03 -9.75 -4.64
N GLY A 7 1.66 -9.49 -5.90
CA GLY A 7 2.43 -9.92 -7.07
C GLY A 7 3.71 -9.11 -7.31
N GLN A 8 3.64 -7.78 -7.18
CA GLN A 8 4.81 -6.91 -7.38
C GLN A 8 5.85 -7.01 -6.27
N PRO A 9 5.47 -7.01 -4.97
CA PRO A 9 6.43 -7.18 -3.87
C PRO A 9 7.27 -8.45 -3.99
N LEU A 10 6.67 -9.57 -4.39
CA LEU A 10 7.38 -10.85 -4.48
C LEU A 10 8.49 -10.83 -5.55
N ASN A 11 8.22 -10.20 -6.70
CA ASN A 11 9.20 -10.09 -7.79
C ASN A 11 10.37 -9.18 -7.40
N GLU A 12 10.12 -8.09 -6.68
CA GLU A 12 11.17 -7.21 -6.17
C GLU A 12 12.02 -7.90 -5.12
N ILE A 13 11.40 -8.72 -4.26
CA ILE A 13 12.10 -9.53 -3.26
C ILE A 13 13.00 -10.58 -3.94
N ILE A 14 12.48 -11.31 -4.93
CA ILE A 14 13.28 -12.31 -5.67
C ILE A 14 14.48 -11.64 -6.35
N LYS A 15 14.30 -10.46 -6.95
CA LYS A 15 15.41 -9.69 -7.53
C LYS A 15 16.43 -9.27 -6.48
N SER A 16 15.97 -8.72 -5.34
CA SER A 16 16.85 -8.30 -4.24
C SER A 16 17.67 -9.48 -3.70
N LEU A 17 17.03 -10.62 -3.49
CA LEU A 17 17.67 -11.83 -3.00
C LEU A 17 18.63 -12.41 -4.04
N SER A 18 18.27 -12.43 -5.32
CA SER A 18 19.15 -12.97 -6.38
C SER A 18 20.45 -12.17 -6.56
N ASN A 19 20.43 -10.88 -6.21
CA ASN A 19 21.59 -10.00 -6.29
C ASN A 19 22.48 -10.05 -5.03
N GLN A 20 22.11 -10.79 -3.99
CA GLN A 20 22.83 -10.92 -2.73
C GLN A 20 23.29 -12.36 -2.53
N ASP A 21 24.57 -12.56 -2.17
CA ASP A 21 25.16 -13.84 -1.73
C ASP A 21 24.73 -15.07 -2.55
N ASP A 22 24.73 -14.96 -3.88
CA ASP A 22 24.30 -16.01 -4.82
C ASP A 22 22.89 -16.57 -4.54
N GLY A 23 21.99 -15.70 -4.10
CA GLY A 23 20.61 -16.04 -3.78
C GLY A 23 20.43 -16.70 -2.41
N LYS A 24 21.44 -16.69 -1.54
CA LYS A 24 21.35 -17.20 -0.16
C LYS A 24 20.76 -16.15 0.78
N PHE A 25 19.93 -16.59 1.73
CA PHE A 25 19.31 -15.71 2.71
C PHE A 25 18.77 -16.46 3.93
N GLU A 26 18.67 -15.74 5.04
CA GLU A 26 17.97 -16.21 6.23
C GLU A 26 16.45 -16.01 6.11
N SER A 27 15.67 -16.92 6.70
CA SER A 27 14.20 -16.81 6.79
C SER A 27 13.71 -15.52 7.45
N SER A 28 14.44 -15.04 8.48
CA SER A 28 14.24 -13.73 9.14
C SER A 28 14.36 -12.59 8.13
N LYS A 29 15.40 -12.62 7.30
CA LYS A 29 15.65 -11.59 6.28
C LYS A 29 14.55 -11.54 5.22
N LEU A 30 14.08 -12.70 4.77
CA LEU A 30 12.94 -12.78 3.85
C LEU A 30 11.67 -12.15 4.47
N LEU A 31 11.42 -12.39 5.76
CA LEU A 31 10.28 -11.80 6.46
C LEU A 31 10.36 -10.27 6.49
N GLU A 32 11.52 -9.72 6.86
CA GLU A 32 11.73 -8.27 6.88
C GLU A 32 11.52 -7.63 5.50
N LEU A 33 12.05 -8.26 4.46
CA LEU A 33 11.87 -7.81 3.08
C LEU A 33 10.40 -7.85 2.66
N LEU A 34 9.67 -8.91 3.00
CA LEU A 34 8.23 -9.02 2.76
C LEU A 34 7.46 -7.90 3.44
N GLU A 35 7.71 -7.65 4.72
CA GLU A 35 7.04 -6.59 5.47
C GLU A 35 7.32 -5.21 4.90
N SER A 36 8.59 -4.93 4.58
CA SER A 36 9.00 -3.63 4.02
C SER A 36 8.34 -3.38 2.67
N ASN A 37 8.40 -4.35 1.75
CA ASN A 37 7.83 -4.19 0.41
C ASN A 37 6.29 -4.10 0.45
N LEU A 38 5.62 -4.91 1.28
CA LEU A 38 4.17 -4.81 1.46
C LEU A 38 3.75 -3.43 1.97
N LYS A 39 4.49 -2.86 2.94
CA LYS A 39 4.24 -1.50 3.45
C LYS A 39 4.47 -0.45 2.38
N GLN A 40 5.56 -0.56 1.61
CA GLN A 40 5.87 0.40 0.55
C GLN A 40 4.83 0.39 -0.57
N SER A 41 4.50 -0.78 -1.13
CA SER A 41 3.49 -0.87 -2.19
C SER A 41 2.12 -0.41 -1.71
N ALA A 42 1.77 -0.70 -0.46
CA ALA A 42 0.52 -0.20 0.11
C ALA A 42 0.54 1.32 0.28
N ARG A 43 1.67 1.91 0.69
CA ARG A 43 1.81 3.36 0.84
C ARG A 43 1.54 4.09 -0.46
N GLU A 44 2.10 3.64 -1.57
CA GLU A 44 1.90 4.27 -2.89
C GLU A 44 0.44 4.25 -3.32
N ILE A 45 -0.23 3.10 -3.15
CA ILE A 45 -1.66 2.94 -3.46
C ILE A 45 -2.51 3.83 -2.54
N ILE A 46 -2.24 3.80 -1.24
CA ILE A 46 -2.97 4.57 -0.23
C ILE A 46 -2.80 6.07 -0.47
N GLU A 47 -1.57 6.53 -0.67
CA GLU A 47 -1.27 7.96 -0.91
C GLU A 47 -1.95 8.46 -2.18
N THR A 48 -1.95 7.67 -3.26
CA THR A 48 -2.66 8.00 -4.50
C THR A 48 -4.17 8.16 -4.27
N GLN A 49 -4.78 7.22 -3.52
CA GLN A 49 -6.21 7.29 -3.20
C GLN A 49 -6.54 8.46 -2.28
N VAL A 50 -5.72 8.71 -1.26
CA VAL A 50 -5.87 9.83 -0.32
C VAL A 50 -5.76 11.16 -1.06
N LYS A 51 -4.74 11.36 -1.90
CA LYS A 51 -4.57 12.57 -2.72
C LYS A 51 -5.81 12.85 -3.56
N LYS A 52 -6.33 11.83 -4.24
CA LYS A 52 -7.55 11.95 -5.04
C LYS A 52 -8.73 12.41 -4.18
N VAL A 53 -8.99 11.72 -3.07
CA VAL A 53 -10.12 12.03 -2.19
C VAL A 53 -10.00 13.41 -1.56
N VAL A 54 -8.81 13.81 -1.09
CA VAL A 54 -8.60 15.14 -0.50
C VAL A 54 -8.84 16.23 -1.55
N ASN A 55 -8.38 16.04 -2.79
CA ASN A 55 -8.62 17.00 -3.86
C ASN A 55 -10.11 17.15 -4.18
N GLU A 56 -10.86 16.04 -4.24
CA GLU A 56 -12.28 16.03 -4.60
C GLU A 56 -13.21 16.45 -3.44
N HIS A 57 -12.86 16.13 -2.20
CA HIS A 57 -13.79 16.17 -1.07
C HIS A 57 -13.34 17.01 0.12
N CYS A 58 -12.05 17.34 0.25
CA CYS A 58 -11.59 18.22 1.32
C CYS A 58 -11.92 19.68 0.94
N LYS A 59 -13.01 20.20 1.52
CA LYS A 59 -13.43 21.59 1.35
C LYS A 59 -12.76 22.43 2.42
N ILE A 60 -11.77 23.20 1.99
CA ILE A 60 -11.02 24.12 2.84
C ILE A 60 -11.51 25.54 2.53
N GLY A 61 -11.64 26.38 3.56
CA GLY A 61 -12.07 27.76 3.41
C GLY A 61 -11.12 28.59 2.54
N LYS A 62 -11.59 29.72 2.02
CA LYS A 62 -10.77 30.62 1.18
C LYS A 62 -9.82 31.49 2.01
N ASN A 63 -10.07 31.66 3.31
CA ASN A 63 -9.32 32.57 4.17
C ASN A 63 -8.78 31.84 5.42
N ILE A 64 -7.87 30.90 5.20
CA ILE A 64 -7.36 30.01 6.25
C ILE A 64 -6.58 30.75 7.32
N GLY A 65 -5.86 31.82 6.98
CA GLY A 65 -5.19 32.66 7.97
C GLY A 65 -6.16 33.24 8.99
N LYS A 66 -7.28 33.80 8.52
CA LYS A 66 -8.33 34.32 9.41
C LYS A 66 -9.05 33.21 10.17
N GLU A 67 -9.40 32.12 9.49
CA GLU A 67 -10.09 30.97 10.13
C GLU A 67 -9.24 30.31 11.22
N LEU A 68 -7.92 30.30 11.06
CA LEU A 68 -6.98 29.82 12.07
C LEU A 68 -6.96 30.76 13.29
N LEU A 69 -6.84 32.07 13.08
CA LEU A 69 -6.82 33.09 14.14
C LEU A 69 -8.13 33.12 14.93
N ASP A 70 -9.26 33.03 14.24
CA ASP A 70 -10.59 33.04 14.83
C ASP A 70 -10.96 31.68 15.49
N GLY A 71 -10.07 30.69 15.43
CA GLY A 71 -10.32 29.33 15.97
C GLY A 71 -11.31 28.48 15.17
N MET A 72 -11.86 29.00 14.08
CA MET A 72 -12.89 28.35 13.25
C MET A 72 -12.37 27.28 12.29
N LEU A 73 -11.04 27.20 12.08
CA LEU A 73 -10.46 26.25 11.12
C LEU A 73 -10.79 24.80 11.48
N LYS A 74 -10.78 24.45 12.77
CA LYS A 74 -11.11 23.10 13.24
C LYS A 74 -12.54 22.70 12.84
N ASP A 75 -13.50 23.60 13.03
CA ASP A 75 -14.91 23.36 12.75
C ASP A 75 -15.20 23.16 11.26
N LYS A 76 -14.37 23.75 10.38
CA LYS A 76 -14.45 23.55 8.93
C LYS A 76 -13.70 22.31 8.47
N LEU A 77 -12.57 22.01 9.10
CA LEU A 77 -11.69 20.93 8.70
C LEU A 77 -12.25 19.56 9.12
N LEU A 78 -12.85 19.46 10.31
CA LEU A 78 -13.40 18.20 10.83
C LEU A 78 -14.47 17.59 9.89
N PRO A 79 -15.51 18.31 9.43
CA PRO A 79 -16.48 17.77 8.47
C PRO A 79 -15.82 17.33 7.15
N SER A 80 -14.85 18.09 6.67
CA SER A 80 -14.10 17.76 5.44
C SER A 80 -13.26 16.49 5.60
N ILE A 81 -12.62 16.30 6.75
CA ILE A 81 -11.86 15.08 7.07
C ILE A 81 -12.80 13.89 7.23
N ASN A 82 -13.95 14.05 7.90
CA ASN A 82 -14.98 13.00 7.99
C ASN A 82 -15.42 12.53 6.60
N GLU A 83 -15.75 13.47 5.70
CA GLU A 83 -16.14 13.12 4.33
C GLU A 83 -15.01 12.41 3.58
N CYS A 84 -13.76 12.84 3.75
CA CYS A 84 -12.61 12.15 3.17
C CYS A 84 -12.48 10.71 3.70
N MET A 85 -12.58 10.50 5.01
CA MET A 85 -12.50 9.17 5.63
C MET A 85 -13.63 8.26 5.15
N LYS A 86 -14.85 8.79 5.04
CA LYS A 86 -16.00 8.08 4.47
C LYS A 86 -15.75 7.62 3.04
N LYS A 87 -15.23 8.51 2.18
CA LYS A 87 -14.89 8.19 0.78
C LYS A 87 -13.76 7.17 0.67
N LEU A 88 -12.82 7.19 1.61
CA LEU A 88 -11.75 6.19 1.76
C LEU A 88 -12.24 4.87 2.39
N ARG A 89 -13.52 4.74 2.74
CA ARG A 89 -14.10 3.59 3.47
C ARG A 89 -13.30 3.31 4.75
N TRP A 90 -13.04 4.35 5.50
CA TRP A 90 -12.35 4.32 6.78
C TRP A 90 -13.33 4.77 7.87
N ASP A 91 -13.36 4.03 8.98
CA ASP A 91 -14.14 4.39 10.17
C ASP A 91 -13.86 5.83 10.63
N GLU A 92 -14.93 6.62 10.71
CA GLU A 92 -14.91 8.05 11.00
C GLU A 92 -14.54 8.36 12.46
N LYS A 93 -14.52 7.36 13.36
CA LYS A 93 -14.13 7.54 14.78
C LYS A 93 -12.74 8.17 14.97
N GLY A 94 -11.85 8.08 13.99
CA GLY A 94 -10.52 8.69 14.03
C GLY A 94 -10.43 10.13 13.52
N ALA A 95 -11.52 10.71 12.99
CA ALA A 95 -11.46 11.98 12.28
C ALA A 95 -11.05 13.16 13.17
N ALA A 96 -11.50 13.18 14.43
CA ALA A 96 -11.10 14.23 15.38
C ALA A 96 -9.59 14.23 15.63
N ALA A 97 -9.00 13.04 15.85
CA ALA A 97 -7.56 12.89 16.06
C ALA A 97 -6.75 13.29 14.81
N ILE A 98 -7.22 12.89 13.61
CA ILE A 98 -6.58 13.33 12.35
C ILE A 98 -6.69 14.84 12.18
N THR A 99 -7.86 15.43 12.48
CA THR A 99 -8.06 16.88 12.42
C THR A 99 -7.08 17.61 13.33
N ASP A 100 -6.94 17.15 14.56
CA ASP A 100 -6.01 17.74 15.53
C ASP A 100 -4.55 17.61 15.06
N SER A 101 -4.18 16.47 14.48
CA SER A 101 -2.84 16.27 13.88
C SER A 101 -2.58 17.22 12.72
N VAL A 102 -3.54 17.39 11.81
CA VAL A 102 -3.43 18.33 10.68
C VAL A 102 -3.25 19.76 11.17
N LEU A 103 -4.03 20.18 12.17
CA LEU A 103 -3.91 21.51 12.75
C LEU A 103 -2.55 21.72 13.42
N GLN A 104 -2.04 20.69 14.11
CA GLN A 104 -0.73 20.74 14.76
C GLN A 104 0.42 20.87 13.75
N ASP A 105 0.47 20.02 12.71
CA ASP A 105 1.51 20.10 11.66
C ASP A 105 1.38 21.43 10.91
N PHE A 106 0.17 21.84 10.54
CA PHE A 106 -0.07 23.12 9.87
C PHE A 106 0.44 24.33 10.68
N ARG A 107 0.14 24.39 11.98
CA ARG A 107 0.64 25.46 12.88
C ARG A 107 2.17 25.45 12.98
N GLY A 108 2.79 24.28 13.02
CA GLY A 108 4.25 24.14 13.07
C GLY A 108 4.99 24.67 11.85
N ARG A 109 4.29 24.80 10.71
CA ARG A 109 4.89 25.27 9.44
C ARG A 109 4.82 26.79 9.22
N ASN A 110 4.21 27.54 10.12
CA ASN A 110 4.17 29.01 10.12
C ASN A 110 3.80 29.63 8.75
N ASN A 111 2.75 29.11 8.11
CA ASN A 111 2.28 29.51 6.78
C ASN A 111 0.74 29.42 6.75
N SER A 112 0.09 30.26 5.94
CA SER A 112 -1.38 30.38 5.84
C SER A 112 -1.96 29.96 4.49
N SER A 113 -1.20 29.23 3.65
CA SER A 113 -1.66 28.77 2.34
C SER A 113 -2.67 27.62 2.42
N ASN A 114 -3.69 27.66 1.57
CA ASN A 114 -4.67 26.58 1.42
C ASN A 114 -4.04 25.29 0.89
N ASP A 115 -3.03 25.41 0.01
CA ASP A 115 -2.33 24.26 -0.56
C ASP A 115 -1.57 23.50 0.53
N LEU A 116 -1.05 24.23 1.51
CA LEU A 116 -0.36 23.63 2.64
C LEU A 116 -1.33 22.83 3.54
N VAL A 117 -2.55 23.34 3.79
CA VAL A 117 -3.57 22.58 4.53
C VAL A 117 -3.92 21.28 3.79
N ARG A 118 -4.03 21.32 2.46
CA ARG A 118 -4.26 20.11 1.65
C ARG A 118 -3.11 19.13 1.75
N GLU A 119 -1.88 19.59 1.59
CA GLU A 119 -0.67 18.77 1.70
C GLU A 119 -0.60 18.06 3.05
N VAL A 120 -0.77 18.81 4.13
CA VAL A 120 -0.78 18.26 5.49
C VAL A 120 -1.94 17.28 5.68
N THR A 121 -3.14 17.60 5.16
CA THR A 121 -4.30 16.69 5.22
C THR A 121 -4.01 15.36 4.50
N VAL A 122 -3.38 15.41 3.33
CA VAL A 122 -2.94 14.20 2.60
C VAL A 122 -1.97 13.40 3.46
N LYS A 123 -0.93 14.05 3.99
CA LYS A 123 0.10 13.40 4.80
C LYS A 123 -0.51 12.68 6.01
N GLU A 124 -1.34 13.35 6.79
CA GLU A 124 -1.93 12.81 8.02
C GLU A 124 -2.94 11.69 7.73
N LEU A 125 -3.79 11.84 6.70
CA LEU A 125 -4.70 10.77 6.29
C LEU A 125 -3.94 9.54 5.76
N THR A 126 -2.88 9.73 4.98
CA THR A 126 -2.01 8.64 4.51
C THR A 126 -1.37 7.93 5.68
N GLN A 127 -0.80 8.66 6.65
CA GLN A 127 -0.17 8.07 7.83
C GLN A 127 -1.17 7.26 8.66
N GLY A 128 -2.33 7.82 8.97
CA GLY A 128 -3.34 7.12 9.75
C GLY A 128 -3.88 5.87 9.03
N ARG A 129 -4.02 5.92 7.71
CA ARG A 129 -4.42 4.74 6.90
C ARG A 129 -3.32 3.69 6.86
N MET A 130 -2.05 4.09 6.77
CA MET A 130 -0.89 3.20 6.84
C MET A 130 -0.76 2.51 8.19
N ASN A 131 -1.06 3.20 9.29
CA ASN A 131 -1.09 2.60 10.63
C ASN A 131 -2.17 1.51 10.72
N CYS A 132 -3.38 1.79 10.22
CA CYS A 132 -4.45 0.79 10.16
C CYS A 132 -4.06 -0.42 9.30
N PHE A 133 -3.43 -0.18 8.15
CA PHE A 133 -2.93 -1.24 7.27
C PHE A 133 -1.85 -2.10 7.95
N SER A 134 -0.88 -1.46 8.60
CA SER A 134 0.22 -2.15 9.30
C SER A 134 -0.31 -3.04 10.44
N ASN A 135 -1.25 -2.53 11.23
CA ASN A 135 -1.90 -3.31 12.29
C ASN A 135 -2.64 -4.53 11.74
N LYS A 136 -3.29 -4.39 10.57
CA LYS A 136 -3.95 -5.52 9.91
C LYS A 136 -2.95 -6.54 9.36
N ILE A 137 -1.85 -6.11 8.76
CA ILE A 137 -0.79 -7.05 8.32
C ILE A 137 -0.27 -7.85 9.50
N GLN A 138 0.05 -7.18 10.61
CA GLN A 138 0.57 -7.82 11.81
C GLN A 138 -0.46 -8.77 12.41
N GLY A 139 -1.71 -8.31 12.59
CA GLY A 139 -2.79 -9.14 13.13
C GLY A 139 -3.16 -10.34 12.26
N LEU A 140 -3.05 -10.22 10.93
CA LEU A 140 -3.29 -11.32 9.99
C LEU A 140 -2.06 -12.19 9.73
N GLN A 141 -0.90 -11.86 10.32
CA GLN A 141 0.36 -12.55 10.08
C GLN A 141 0.64 -12.75 8.58
N LEU A 142 0.29 -11.75 7.76
CA LEU A 142 0.26 -11.89 6.30
C LEU A 142 1.68 -12.15 5.75
N ALA A 143 2.67 -11.41 6.26
CA ALA A 143 4.06 -11.57 5.87
C ALA A 143 4.60 -12.96 6.24
N LEU A 144 4.24 -13.48 7.43
CA LEU A 144 4.58 -14.84 7.86
C LEU A 144 3.96 -15.88 6.93
N SER A 145 2.66 -15.76 6.64
CA SER A 145 1.95 -16.69 5.75
C SER A 145 2.55 -16.71 4.34
N ILE A 146 2.92 -15.54 3.80
CA ILE A 146 3.57 -15.46 2.48
C ILE A 146 4.97 -16.09 2.54
N ARG A 147 5.76 -15.79 3.58
CA ARG A 147 7.08 -16.38 3.80
C ARG A 147 7.00 -17.90 3.85
N ASP A 148 6.12 -18.46 4.68
CA ASP A 148 6.02 -19.90 4.87
C ASP A 148 5.60 -20.62 3.60
N LYS A 149 4.71 -19.99 2.81
CA LYS A 149 4.38 -20.47 1.47
C LYS A 149 5.57 -20.38 0.53
N PHE A 150 6.32 -19.29 0.53
CA PHE A 150 7.51 -19.11 -0.33
C PHE A 150 8.61 -20.14 -0.01
N LEU A 151 8.79 -20.44 1.28
CA LEU A 151 9.75 -21.42 1.80
C LEU A 151 9.26 -22.87 1.69
N SER A 152 7.99 -23.10 1.32
CA SER A 152 7.44 -24.44 1.20
C SER A 152 8.12 -25.19 0.05
N PRO A 153 8.48 -26.48 0.26
CA PRO A 153 9.02 -27.34 -0.80
C PRO A 153 8.14 -27.39 -2.05
N ASP A 154 6.82 -27.24 -1.89
CA ASP A 154 5.84 -27.34 -2.98
C ASP A 154 5.98 -26.20 -3.99
N GLN A 155 6.37 -25.00 -3.53
CA GLN A 155 6.56 -23.86 -4.42
C GLN A 155 7.83 -23.99 -5.26
N LYS A 156 8.81 -24.80 -4.81
CA LYS A 156 10.11 -25.00 -5.46
C LYS A 156 10.81 -23.67 -5.82
N MET A 157 10.61 -22.64 -4.99
CA MET A 157 11.23 -21.32 -5.20
C MET A 157 12.61 -21.24 -4.54
N CYS A 158 12.75 -21.89 -3.39
CA CYS A 158 14.00 -21.96 -2.65
C CYS A 158 14.22 -23.37 -2.08
N SER A 159 15.47 -23.66 -1.72
CA SER A 159 15.90 -24.89 -1.05
C SER A 159 16.56 -24.55 0.27
N LYS A 160 16.25 -25.31 1.31
CA LYS A 160 16.91 -25.18 2.61
C LYS A 160 18.37 -25.64 2.49
N ILE A 161 19.30 -24.89 3.08
CA ILE A 161 20.71 -25.27 3.10
C ILE A 161 20.93 -26.32 4.20
N PRO A 162 21.42 -27.53 3.88
CA PRO A 162 21.67 -28.57 4.88
C PRO A 162 22.73 -28.14 5.89
N GLY A 163 22.51 -28.43 7.18
CA GLY A 163 23.45 -28.09 8.25
C GLY A 163 23.34 -26.66 8.80
N GLU A 164 22.70 -25.75 8.07
CA GLU A 164 22.51 -24.35 8.50
C GLU A 164 21.08 -24.12 9.02
N LYS A 165 20.94 -23.37 10.11
CA LYS A 165 19.65 -23.15 10.76
C LYS A 165 18.94 -21.97 10.10
N ASN A 166 17.79 -22.25 9.47
CA ASN A 166 16.91 -21.25 8.85
C ASN A 166 17.50 -20.52 7.63
N GLU A 167 18.52 -21.10 7.00
CA GLU A 167 19.11 -20.59 5.76
C GLU A 167 18.55 -21.29 4.53
N TYR A 168 18.34 -20.51 3.49
CA TYR A 168 17.73 -20.93 2.24
C TYR A 168 18.49 -20.32 1.06
N GLN A 169 18.43 -20.99 -0.07
CA GLN A 169 18.96 -20.49 -1.34
C GLN A 169 17.85 -20.46 -2.38
N LEU A 170 17.77 -19.39 -3.16
CA LEU A 170 16.92 -19.33 -4.34
C LEU A 170 17.31 -20.40 -5.35
N THR A 171 16.31 -21.07 -5.90
CA THR A 171 16.50 -22.00 -7.03
C THR A 171 16.74 -21.23 -8.33
N GLU A 172 17.33 -21.89 -9.32
CA GLU A 172 17.48 -21.35 -10.68
C GLU A 172 16.14 -20.92 -11.31
N LYS A 173 15.05 -21.62 -10.97
CA LYS A 173 13.69 -21.27 -11.37
C LYS A 173 13.26 -19.90 -10.83
N ALA A 174 13.66 -19.55 -9.62
CA ALA A 174 13.35 -18.26 -9.03
C ALA A 174 14.29 -17.15 -9.57
N LYS A 175 15.58 -17.45 -9.77
CA LYS A 175 16.58 -16.50 -10.30
C LYS A 175 16.28 -16.05 -11.74
N LYS A 176 15.68 -16.93 -12.55
CA LYS A 176 15.18 -16.59 -13.89
C LYS A 176 13.66 -16.48 -13.85
N PRO A 177 13.08 -15.30 -13.58
CA PRO A 177 11.66 -15.11 -13.85
C PRO A 177 11.47 -15.38 -15.34
N SER A 178 10.78 -16.48 -15.68
CA SER A 178 10.51 -16.82 -17.07
C SER A 178 10.00 -15.58 -17.78
N SER A 179 10.64 -15.20 -18.89
CA SER A 179 10.34 -14.02 -19.70
C SER A 179 9.00 -14.11 -20.45
N SER A 180 8.03 -14.85 -19.91
CA SER A 180 6.73 -15.07 -20.53
C SER A 180 5.65 -15.05 -19.46
N MET A 181 5.19 -13.83 -19.17
CA MET A 181 3.80 -13.62 -18.80
C MET A 181 3.22 -12.67 -19.85
N SER A 182 3.28 -13.09 -21.11
CA SER A 182 2.46 -12.50 -22.17
C SER A 182 1.01 -12.73 -21.77
N HIS A 183 0.27 -11.63 -21.59
CA HIS A 183 -1.16 -11.65 -21.35
C HIS A 183 -1.85 -12.58 -22.34
N THR A 184 -2.14 -13.82 -21.93
CA THR A 184 -3.05 -14.67 -22.69
C THR A 184 -4.43 -14.24 -22.23
N ASN A 185 -4.98 -13.22 -22.88
CA ASN A 185 -6.42 -13.02 -22.86
C ASN A 185 -7.03 -14.28 -23.47
N SER A 186 -7.47 -15.20 -22.62
CA SER A 186 -8.44 -16.22 -23.02
C SER A 186 -9.76 -15.52 -23.25
N THR A 187 -9.87 -14.83 -24.39
CA THR A 187 -11.15 -14.51 -24.99
C THR A 187 -11.75 -15.85 -25.38
N LEU A 188 -12.71 -16.31 -24.59
CA LEU A 188 -13.66 -17.35 -24.99
C LEU A 188 -14.11 -17.05 -26.42
N LEU A 189 -13.67 -17.88 -27.36
CA LEU A 189 -14.20 -17.95 -28.71
C LEU A 189 -15.67 -18.38 -28.60
N SER A 190 -16.56 -17.42 -28.40
CA SER A 190 -17.98 -17.59 -28.66
C SER A 190 -18.13 -17.74 -30.17
N MET A 191 -18.16 -18.98 -30.64
CA MET A 191 -18.68 -19.33 -31.96
C MET A 191 -20.07 -18.72 -32.09
N LYS A 192 -20.17 -17.65 -32.88
CA LYS A 192 -21.42 -17.22 -33.48
C LYS A 192 -21.18 -17.15 -34.97
N GLN A 193 -21.39 -18.28 -35.64
CA GLN A 193 -21.61 -18.29 -37.08
C GLN A 193 -22.86 -17.43 -37.34
N ALA A 194 -22.66 -16.32 -38.03
CA ALA A 194 -23.72 -15.68 -38.79
C ALA A 194 -23.58 -16.19 -40.22
N ALA A 195 -24.54 -16.99 -40.68
CA ALA A 195 -24.82 -17.15 -42.09
C ALA A 195 -26.22 -16.58 -42.32
N THR A 196 -26.24 -15.44 -42.98
CA THR A 196 -27.41 -14.76 -43.53
C THR A 196 -28.13 -15.62 -44.56
N SER A 197 -29.45 -15.44 -44.60
CA SER A 197 -30.45 -16.01 -45.50
C SER A 197 -30.16 -15.88 -47.00
N LYS A 198 -30.92 -16.68 -47.76
CA LYS A 198 -31.31 -16.44 -49.16
C LYS A 198 -31.61 -14.98 -49.47
#